data_AF-A0A9D5Q275-F1
#
_entry.id   AF-A0A9D5Q275-F1
#
_cell.length_a   1.000
_cell.length_b   1.000
_cell.length_c   1.000
_cell.angle_alpha   90.00
_cell.angle_beta   90.00
_cell.angle_gamma   90.00
#
_symmetry.space_group_name_H-M   'P 1'
#
loop_
_entity.id
_entity.type
_entity.pdbx_description
1 polymer ?
#
loop_
_entity_poly.entity_id
_entity_poly.type
_entity_poly.pdbx_seq_one_letter_code
_entity_poly.pdbx_strand_id
1 'polypeptide(L)' 'LAGDLKIKPFKVGFAAFFQELGKVGLISKYKDKGYTVVKISGKELRKELCEGKPIDERIMRKPVSQILEDYYAGGK' A
#
# COMPACT_ATOMS: atom_id res chain seq x y z
N LEU A 1 -30.77 9.24 -15.72
CA LEU A 1 -30.83 8.78 -14.31
C LEU A 1 -30.77 10.03 -13.42
N ALA A 2 -31.80 10.29 -12.62
CA ALA A 2 -31.91 11.43 -11.70
C ALA A 2 -32.17 10.97 -10.26
N GLY A 3 -31.52 9.86 -9.86
CA GLY A 3 -31.63 9.32 -8.51
C GLY A 3 -30.81 10.15 -7.52
N ASP A 4 -31.32 10.33 -6.31
CA ASP A 4 -30.63 11.03 -5.24
C ASP A 4 -29.57 10.13 -4.58
N LEU A 5 -28.30 10.53 -4.69
CA LEU A 5 -27.17 9.78 -4.14
C LEU A 5 -27.04 10.09 -2.64
N LYS A 6 -27.55 9.19 -1.79
CA LYS A 6 -27.51 9.31 -0.32
C LYS A 6 -26.12 9.10 0.31
N ILE A 7 -25.09 8.84 -0.49
CA ILE A 7 -23.71 8.69 -0.03
C ILE A 7 -22.86 9.87 -0.47
N LYS A 8 -21.94 10.29 0.39
CA LYS A 8 -20.98 11.36 0.08
C LYS A 8 -19.60 10.74 -0.20
N PRO A 9 -18.97 11.07 -1.35
CA PRO A 9 -17.60 10.64 -1.60
C PRO A 9 -16.66 11.29 -0.59
N PHE A 10 -15.66 10.53 -0.13
CA PHE A 10 -14.65 11.03 0.80
C PHE A 10 -13.25 10.92 0.19
N LYS A 11 -12.58 12.06 0.02
CA LYS A 11 -11.24 12.13 -0.57
C LYS A 11 -10.18 11.86 0.48
N VAL A 12 -9.63 10.64 0.48
CA VAL A 12 -8.60 10.21 1.45
C VAL A 12 -7.18 10.68 1.11
N GLY A 13 -6.88 10.94 -0.17
CA GLY A 13 -5.54 11.30 -0.62
C GLY A 13 -4.55 10.13 -0.57
N PHE A 14 -3.27 10.42 -0.34
CA PHE A 14 -2.21 9.41 -0.29
C PHE A 14 -1.86 9.04 1.16
N ALA A 15 -1.75 7.75 1.42
CA ALA A 15 -1.32 7.19 2.69
C ALA A 15 -0.01 6.42 2.51
N ALA A 16 0.88 6.49 3.50
CA ALA A 16 2.13 5.76 3.48
C ALA A 16 2.64 5.47 4.90
N PHE A 17 3.53 4.49 5.02
CA PHE A 17 4.16 4.15 6.29
C PHE A 17 5.28 5.14 6.62
N PHE A 18 5.20 5.78 7.78
CA PHE A 18 6.22 6.69 8.30
C PHE A 18 7.12 5.96 9.28
N GLN A 19 8.43 5.95 9.03
CA GLN A 19 9.40 5.23 9.87
C GLN A 19 9.40 5.76 11.30
N GLU A 20 9.37 7.08 11.47
CA GLU A 20 9.42 7.77 12.75
C GLU A 20 8.13 7.58 13.57
N LEU A 21 6.99 7.33 12.92
CA LEU A 21 5.72 7.08 13.59
C LEU A 21 5.43 5.59 13.81
N GLY A 22 6.18 4.71 13.16
CA GLY A 22 5.94 3.26 13.18
C GLY A 22 4.56 2.86 12.65
N LYS A 23 3.91 3.70 11.83
CA LYS A 23 2.54 3.46 11.33
C LYS A 23 2.24 4.14 10.00
N VAL A 24 1.15 3.69 9.38
CA VAL A 24 0.57 4.32 8.19
C VAL A 24 -0.16 5.61 8.58
N GLY A 25 0.08 6.67 7.82
CA GLY A 25 -0.60 7.94 7.97
C GLY A 25 -0.87 8.62 6.62
N LEU A 26 -1.72 9.64 6.63
CA LEU A 26 -1.95 10.47 5.44
C LEU A 26 -0.77 11.42 5.24
N ILE A 27 -0.25 11.49 4.01
CA ILE A 27 0.88 12.37 3.65
C ILE A 27 0.56 13.83 3.95
N SER A 28 -0.68 14.26 3.73
CA SER A 28 -1.13 15.62 4.01
C SER A 28 -0.99 16.04 5.47
N LYS A 29 -1.04 15.09 6.43
CA LYS A 29 -0.92 15.39 7.87
C LYS A 29 0.51 15.60 8.34
N TYR A 30 1.49 15.14 7.56
CA TYR A 30 2.89 15.07 7.99
C TYR A 30 3.86 15.72 7.00
N LYS A 31 3.33 16.40 5.97
CA LYS A 31 4.12 17.02 4.90
C LYS A 31 5.20 17.97 5.45
N ASP A 32 4.85 18.77 6.45
CA ASP A 32 5.75 19.80 7.01
C ASP A 32 6.74 19.23 8.03
N LYS A 33 6.60 17.96 8.42
CA LYS A 33 7.44 17.33 9.44
C LYS A 33 8.66 16.61 8.89
N GLY A 34 8.75 16.45 7.56
CA GLY A 34 9.91 15.82 6.92
C GLY A 34 10.09 14.33 7.22
N TYR A 35 9.04 13.63 7.66
CA TYR A 35 9.13 12.21 8.01
C TYR A 35 9.44 11.31 6.81
N THR A 36 10.23 10.28 7.08
CA THR A 36 10.70 9.29 6.12
C THR A 36 9.60 8.30 5.82
N VAL A 37 9.17 8.31 4.56
CA VAL A 37 8.15 7.41 4.05
C VAL A 37 8.81 6.18 3.44
N VAL A 38 8.36 4.99 3.86
CA VAL A 38 8.73 3.75 3.16
C VAL A 38 7.98 3.72 1.82
N LYS A 39 8.73 3.69 0.72
CA LYS A 39 8.20 3.68 -0.64
C LYS A 39 8.65 2.43 -1.36
N ILE A 40 7.73 1.82 -2.11
CA ILE A 40 8.01 0.80 -3.11
C ILE A 40 7.17 1.10 -4.33
N SER A 41 7.72 0.95 -5.52
CA SER A 41 6.92 1.07 -6.73
C SER A 41 6.09 -0.19 -6.96
N GLY A 42 4.91 -0.06 -7.57
CA GLY A 42 4.10 -1.24 -7.94
C GLY A 42 4.83 -2.19 -8.91
N LYS A 43 5.76 -1.66 -9.71
CA LYS A 43 6.60 -2.44 -10.62
C LYS A 43 7.59 -3.33 -9.85
N GLU A 44 8.27 -2.77 -8.86
CA GLU A 44 9.19 -3.52 -8.00
C GLU A 44 8.44 -4.54 -7.14
N LEU A 45 7.32 -4.13 -6.54
CA LEU A 45 6.48 -5.02 -5.73
C LEU A 45 6.03 -6.25 -6.54
N ARG A 46 5.55 -6.03 -7.77
CA ARG A 46 5.15 -7.14 -8.66
C ARG A 46 6.34 -8.03 -9.03
N LYS A 47 7.51 -7.45 -9.28
CA LYS A 47 8.72 -8.21 -9.58
C LYS A 47 9.11 -9.10 -8.39
N GLU A 48 9.11 -8.57 -7.18
CA GLU A 48 9.41 -9.31 -5.95
C GLU A 48 8.43 -10.47 -5.74
N LEU A 49 7.13 -10.23 -5.94
CA LEU A 49 6.10 -11.27 -5.85
C LEU A 49 6.31 -12.39 -6.90
N CYS A 50 6.62 -12.05 -8.15
CA CYS A 50 6.91 -13.04 -9.20
C CYS A 50 8.20 -13.85 -8.97
N GLU A 51 9.15 -13.26 -8.25
CA GLU A 51 10.43 -13.86 -7.86
C GLU A 51 10.32 -14.64 -6.52
N GLY A 52 9.19 -14.56 -5.82
CA GLY A 52 9.01 -15.19 -4.49
C GLY A 52 9.88 -14.56 -3.40
N LYS A 53 10.22 -13.28 -3.54
CA LYS A 53 11.01 -12.55 -2.54
C LYS A 53 10.13 -12.04 -1.40
N PRO A 54 10.64 -12.04 -0.15
CA PRO A 54 9.87 -11.55 0.98
C PRO A 54 9.58 -10.05 0.85
N ILE A 55 8.31 -9.68 0.95
CA ILE A 55 7.86 -8.28 0.96
C ILE A 55 7.96 -7.70 2.37
N ASP A 56 8.36 -6.43 2.47
CA ASP A 56 8.42 -5.70 3.74
C ASP A 56 7.04 -5.62 4.42
N GLU A 57 6.95 -6.02 5.68
CA GLU A 57 5.70 -6.01 6.47
C GLU A 57 5.10 -4.60 6.68
N ARG A 58 5.92 -3.55 6.51
CA ARG A 58 5.48 -2.14 6.54
C ARG A 58 4.72 -1.75 5.27
N ILE A 59 4.92 -2.48 4.18
CA ILE A 59 4.21 -2.30 2.91
C ILE A 59 2.98 -3.23 2.85
N MET A 60 3.17 -4.51 3.15
CA MET A 60 2.13 -5.52 3.00
C MET A 60 2.21 -6.56 4.11
N ARG A 61 1.07 -6.90 4.70
CA ARG A 61 1.01 -7.95 5.73
C ARG A 61 1.37 -9.30 5.12
N LYS A 62 2.14 -10.09 5.85
CA LYS A 62 2.60 -11.43 5.43
C LYS A 62 1.51 -12.37 4.89
N PRO A 63 0.30 -12.48 5.50
CA PRO A 63 -0.73 -13.36 4.92
C PRO A 63 -1.20 -12.89 3.54
N VAL A 64 -1.17 -11.58 3.28
CA VAL A 64 -1.56 -11.01 1.98
C VAL A 64 -0.45 -11.23 0.96
N SER A 65 0.82 -11.06 1.36
CA SER A 65 1.95 -11.30 0.46
C SER A 65 1.99 -12.77 0.01
N GLN A 66 1.78 -13.71 0.94
CA GLN A 66 1.74 -15.15 0.64
C GLN A 66 0.68 -15.51 -0.40
N ILE A 67 -0.56 -15.01 -0.24
CA ILE A 67 -1.64 -15.26 -1.20
C ILE A 67 -1.27 -14.70 -2.59
N LEU A 68 -0.61 -13.55 -2.63
CA LEU A 68 -0.19 -12.94 -3.90
C LEU A 68 0.99 -13.68 -4.52
N GLU A 69 1.97 -14.10 -3.72
CA GLU A 69 3.09 -14.94 -4.15
C GLU A 69 2.57 -16.23 -4.81
N ASP A 70 1.61 -16.92 -4.17
CA ASP A 70 0.97 -18.12 -4.72
C ASP A 70 0.25 -17.83 -6.04
N TYR A 71 -0.50 -16.72 -6.11
CA TYR A 71 -1.18 -16.29 -7.33
C TYR A 71 -0.19 -16.04 -8.48
N TYR A 72 0.92 -15.36 -8.22
CA TYR A 72 1.94 -15.08 -9.23
C TYR A 72 2.81 -16.30 -9.57
N ALA A 73 2.91 -17.28 -8.67
CA ALA A 73 3.60 -18.55 -8.91
C ALA A 73 2.77 -19.49 -9.80
N GLY A 74 1.45 -19.57 -9.59
CA GLY A 74 0.55 -20.46 -10.34
C GLY A 74 0.21 -19.99 -11.77
N GLY A 75 0.63 -18.78 -12.14
CA GLY A 75 0.52 -18.27 -13.52
C GLY A 75 1.73 -18.59 -14.41
N LYS A 76 2.64 -19.47 -13.96
CA LYS A 76 3.79 -19.98 -14.73
C LYS A 76 3.49 -21.32 -15.37
#